data_AF-A0A6G8PVR6-F1
#
_entry.id   AF-A0A6G8PVR6-F1
#
_cell.length_a   1.000
_cell.length_b   1.000
_cell.length_c   1.000
_cell.angle_alpha   90.00
_cell.angle_beta   90.00
_cell.angle_gamma   90.00
#
_symmetry.space_group_name_H-M   'P 1'
#
loop_
_entity.id
_entity.type
_entity.pdbx_description
1 polymer ?
#
loop_
_entity_poly.entity_id
_entity_poly.type
_entity_poly.pdbx_seq_one_letter_code
_entity_poly.pdbx_strand_id
1 'polypeptide(L)'
;MSAMETGVDEISPLCVTVRGLDEGRPVEEPAIRQALDKALAAQGEFPCLTVANTIFPRRRWKPELGRERLFERYAKMLPTIKAADKRRNQNGTYFERMIAFGPERPGLGKINQLEHIISTYKERGNHRRSALQASIFDPAKDHTHQRQRGFPCLHQVSFVPLEDGKLAVTGFYATQYLFEKAYGNYLGLHDLGRFVAYELDRELAELNCIASVAKRGDPTKGRLANLAAELRTILGEPGGGAPDREEVT
;
A
#
# COMPACT_ATOMS: atom_id res chain seq x y z
N MET A 1 6.41 18.26 -13.92
CA MET A 1 5.60 18.84 -12.84
C MET A 1 5.87 18.05 -11.58
N SER A 2 6.45 18.71 -10.59
CA SER A 2 6.72 18.13 -9.27
C SER A 2 5.48 18.28 -8.38
N ALA A 3 5.23 17.27 -7.54
CA ALA A 3 4.23 17.32 -6.46
C ALA A 3 4.32 18.56 -5.55
N MET A 4 5.50 19.17 -5.54
CA MET A 4 5.93 20.19 -4.57
C MET A 4 5.69 21.62 -5.08
N GLU A 5 5.21 21.80 -6.30
CA GLU A 5 4.92 23.13 -6.87
C GLU A 5 3.68 23.74 -6.21
N THR A 6 3.75 25.05 -5.94
CA THR A 6 2.62 25.77 -5.30
C THR A 6 1.42 25.78 -6.23
N GLY A 7 0.27 25.34 -5.73
CA GLY A 7 -0.98 25.25 -6.52
C GLY A 7 -1.20 23.92 -7.22
N VAL A 8 -0.28 22.95 -7.07
CA VAL A 8 -0.50 21.58 -7.54
C VAL A 8 -1.26 20.79 -6.47
N ASP A 9 -2.50 20.40 -6.80
CA ASP A 9 -3.35 19.59 -5.93
C ASP A 9 -3.34 18.09 -6.32
N GLU A 10 -2.84 17.75 -7.51
CA GLU A 10 -2.69 16.37 -7.98
C GLU A 10 -1.56 16.15 -9.01
N ILE A 11 -1.10 14.91 -9.13
CA ILE A 11 -0.10 14.44 -10.10
C ILE A 11 -0.69 13.25 -10.87
N SER A 12 -0.53 13.23 -12.19
CA SER A 12 -1.07 12.17 -13.04
C SER A 12 -0.11 11.85 -14.21
N PRO A 13 0.51 10.65 -14.25
CA PRO A 13 0.60 9.64 -13.20
C PRO A 13 1.71 9.95 -12.18
N LEU A 14 1.65 9.32 -11.00
CA LEU A 14 2.77 9.24 -10.05
C LEU A 14 3.31 7.81 -10.00
N CYS A 15 4.62 7.67 -10.19
CA CYS A 15 5.34 6.42 -9.98
C CYS A 15 6.34 6.59 -8.83
N VAL A 16 6.24 5.75 -7.81
CA VAL A 16 7.19 5.67 -6.70
C VAL A 16 7.83 4.31 -6.70
N THR A 17 9.16 4.27 -6.70
CA THR A 17 9.94 3.05 -6.61
C THR A 17 10.84 3.14 -5.39
N VAL A 18 10.73 2.15 -4.49
CA VAL A 18 11.59 2.01 -3.32
C VAL A 18 12.53 0.83 -3.56
N ARG A 19 13.84 1.11 -3.53
CA ARG A 19 14.96 0.17 -3.66
C ARG A 19 15.87 0.29 -2.45
N GLY A 20 16.92 -0.54 -2.38
CA GLY A 20 17.88 -0.52 -1.28
C GLY A 20 17.26 -1.03 0.02
N LEU A 21 16.46 -2.09 -0.09
CA LEU A 21 15.88 -2.75 1.06
C LEU A 21 16.98 -3.56 1.77
N ASP A 22 17.08 -3.41 3.09
CA ASP A 22 18.02 -4.15 3.93
C ASP A 22 17.35 -5.44 4.41
N GLU A 23 17.83 -6.61 3.96
CA GLU A 23 17.16 -7.91 4.17
C GLU A 23 15.66 -7.89 3.80
N GLY A 24 15.36 -7.22 2.68
CA GLY A 24 14.00 -6.98 2.21
C GLY A 24 13.14 -6.10 3.11
N ARG A 25 13.72 -5.26 3.98
CA ARG A 25 13.03 -4.25 4.81
C ARG A 25 13.32 -2.84 4.30
N PRO A 26 12.38 -1.88 4.35
CA PRO A 26 12.73 -0.50 4.10
C PRO A 26 13.64 -0.03 5.22
N VAL A 27 14.65 0.75 4.86
CA VAL A 27 15.34 1.61 5.81
C VAL A 27 14.37 2.74 6.16
N GLU A 28 13.57 2.54 7.21
CA GLU A 28 12.66 3.55 7.74
C GLU A 28 13.36 4.35 8.83
N GLU A 29 13.22 5.67 8.81
CA GLU A 29 13.50 6.54 9.95
C GLU A 29 12.23 6.66 10.81
N PRO A 30 12.16 6.02 12.01
CA PRO A 30 10.93 5.98 12.80
C PRO A 30 10.36 7.36 13.15
N ALA A 31 11.22 8.38 13.28
CA ALA A 31 10.80 9.74 13.56
C ALA A 31 9.91 10.33 12.45
N ILE A 32 10.20 10.03 11.18
CA ILE A 32 9.41 10.51 10.02
C ILE A 32 7.97 10.00 10.12
N ARG A 33 7.80 8.69 10.33
CA ARG A 33 6.47 8.10 10.47
C ARG A 33 5.73 8.64 11.69
N GLN A 34 6.42 8.82 12.82
CA GLN A 34 5.80 9.36 14.04
C GLN A 34 5.29 10.80 13.85
N ALA A 35 6.08 11.65 13.18
CA ALA A 35 5.66 13.01 12.83
C ALA A 35 4.41 13.00 11.92
N LEU A 36 4.39 12.12 10.91
CA LEU A 36 3.23 11.96 10.05
C LEU A 36 2.01 11.42 10.80
N ASP A 37 2.17 10.38 11.63
CA ASP A 37 1.09 9.81 12.45
C ASP A 37 0.48 10.86 13.38
N LYS A 38 1.29 11.73 13.97
CA LYS A 38 0.84 12.88 14.78
C LYS A 38 0.05 13.88 13.94
N ALA A 39 0.51 14.20 12.74
CA ALA A 39 -0.20 15.11 11.83
C ALA A 39 -1.55 14.53 11.37
N LEU A 40 -1.60 13.23 11.07
CA LEU A 40 -2.82 12.50 10.70
C LEU A 40 -3.83 12.45 11.84
N ALA A 41 -3.39 12.13 13.05
CA ALA A 41 -4.24 12.07 14.22
C ALA A 41 -4.93 13.42 14.50
N ALA A 42 -4.22 14.54 14.27
CA ALA A 42 -4.76 15.88 14.41
C ALA A 42 -5.89 16.23 13.40
N GLN A 43 -6.16 15.38 12.40
CA GLN A 43 -7.31 15.49 11.49
C GLN A 43 -8.32 14.33 11.61
N GLY A 44 -8.18 13.47 12.62
CA GLY A 44 -9.03 12.28 12.75
C GLY A 44 -8.76 11.23 11.67
N GLU A 45 -7.60 11.28 11.01
CA GLU A 45 -7.15 10.26 10.09
C GLU A 45 -6.48 9.10 10.81
N PHE A 46 -6.44 7.95 10.14
CA PHE A 46 -5.84 6.75 10.70
C PHE A 46 -4.31 6.80 10.67
N PRO A 47 -3.63 6.23 11.69
CA PRO A 47 -2.18 6.03 11.65
C PRO A 47 -1.76 5.20 10.43
N CYS A 48 -0.53 5.40 9.98
CA CYS A 48 0.07 4.73 8.83
C CYS A 48 -0.05 3.20 8.94
N LEU A 49 0.19 2.64 10.13
CA LEU A 49 0.08 1.19 10.35
C LEU A 49 -1.36 0.67 10.23
N THR A 50 -2.37 1.46 10.58
CA THR A 50 -3.77 1.06 10.39
C THR A 50 -4.08 0.97 8.90
N VAL A 51 -3.60 1.92 8.10
CA VAL A 51 -3.71 1.88 6.63
C VAL A 51 -2.95 0.68 6.06
N ALA A 52 -1.70 0.46 6.48
CA ALA A 52 -0.88 -0.68 6.05
C ALA A 52 -1.57 -2.03 6.31
N ASN A 53 -2.19 -2.18 7.48
CA ASN A 53 -2.92 -3.40 7.87
C ASN A 53 -4.16 -3.69 7.01
N THR A 54 -4.65 -2.73 6.21
CA THR A 54 -5.70 -3.00 5.22
C THR A 54 -5.16 -3.76 4.00
N ILE A 55 -3.88 -3.59 3.66
CA ILE A 55 -3.18 -4.30 2.58
C ILE A 55 -2.62 -5.63 3.07
N PHE A 56 -1.90 -5.61 4.19
CA PHE A 56 -1.33 -6.82 4.76
C PHE A 56 -1.32 -6.78 6.30
N PRO A 57 -1.91 -7.78 6.98
CA PRO A 57 -2.01 -7.80 8.44
C PRO A 57 -0.70 -8.30 9.09
N ARG A 58 0.39 -7.54 8.95
CA ARG A 58 1.77 -7.98 9.30
C ARG A 58 1.89 -8.67 10.65
N ARG A 59 1.29 -8.12 11.71
CA ARG A 59 1.38 -8.68 13.09
C ARG A 59 0.79 -10.08 13.23
N ARG A 60 0.00 -10.53 12.25
CA ARG A 60 -0.64 -11.86 12.22
C ARG A 60 0.16 -12.87 11.42
N TRP A 61 1.07 -12.41 10.56
CA TRP A 61 1.93 -13.29 9.81
C TRP A 61 3.05 -13.82 10.72
N LYS A 62 3.07 -15.15 10.83
CA LYS A 62 4.03 -15.93 11.59
C LYS A 62 4.53 -17.02 10.66
N PRO A 63 5.69 -16.83 10.01
CA PRO A 63 6.16 -17.72 8.96
C PRO A 63 6.22 -19.20 9.39
N GLU A 64 6.53 -19.46 10.65
CA GLU A 64 6.61 -20.79 11.26
C GLU A 64 5.27 -21.53 11.35
N LEU A 65 4.13 -20.83 11.18
CA LEU A 65 2.79 -21.42 11.24
C LEU A 65 2.17 -21.70 9.87
N GLY A 66 2.86 -21.36 8.79
CA GLY A 66 2.36 -21.48 7.41
C GLY A 66 1.34 -20.40 7.01
N ARG A 67 1.25 -20.16 5.69
CA ARG A 67 0.34 -19.17 5.09
C ARG A 67 -1.14 -19.50 5.27
N GLU A 68 -1.49 -20.78 5.34
CA GLU A 68 -2.87 -21.24 5.54
C GLU A 68 -3.41 -20.72 6.88
N ARG A 69 -2.57 -20.75 7.92
CA ARG A 69 -2.92 -20.26 9.25
C ARG A 69 -3.10 -18.75 9.27
N LEU A 70 -2.36 -18.00 8.46
CA LEU A 70 -2.55 -16.57 8.26
C LEU A 70 -3.94 -16.29 7.65
N PHE A 71 -4.28 -16.99 6.57
CA PHE A 71 -5.57 -16.82 5.89
C PHE A 71 -6.74 -17.19 6.79
N GLU A 72 -6.67 -18.34 7.47
CA GLU A 72 -7.70 -18.80 8.40
C GLU A 72 -7.93 -17.80 9.55
N ARG A 73 -6.85 -17.34 10.19
CA ARG A 73 -6.94 -16.37 11.30
C ARG A 73 -7.51 -15.04 10.82
N TYR A 74 -7.11 -14.58 9.64
CA TYR A 74 -7.64 -13.33 9.09
C TYR A 74 -9.14 -13.46 8.79
N ALA A 75 -9.57 -14.55 8.16
CA ALA A 75 -10.98 -14.80 7.87
C ALA A 75 -11.86 -14.78 9.14
N LYS A 76 -11.38 -15.39 10.24
CA LYS A 76 -12.07 -15.36 11.54
C LYS A 76 -12.17 -13.95 12.15
N MET A 77 -11.17 -13.10 11.92
CA MET A 77 -11.14 -11.73 12.45
C MET A 77 -11.89 -10.71 11.58
N LEU A 78 -12.11 -11.03 10.30
CA LEU A 78 -12.69 -10.11 9.33
C LEU A 78 -14.02 -9.49 9.78
N PRO A 79 -14.97 -10.21 10.41
CA PRO A 79 -16.18 -9.60 10.95
C PRO A 79 -15.89 -8.50 11.98
N THR A 80 -14.95 -8.72 12.89
CA THR A 80 -14.53 -7.74 13.90
C THR A 80 -13.86 -6.52 13.25
N ILE A 81 -12.99 -6.74 12.25
CA ILE A 81 -12.31 -5.65 11.51
C ILE A 81 -13.35 -4.76 10.79
N LYS A 82 -14.37 -5.38 10.18
CA LYS A 82 -15.46 -4.65 9.53
C LYS A 82 -16.34 -3.90 10.54
N ALA A 83 -16.59 -4.50 11.70
CA ALA A 83 -17.38 -3.87 12.76
C ALA A 83 -16.68 -2.67 13.39
N ALA A 84 -15.34 -2.72 13.53
CA ALA A 84 -14.55 -1.66 14.15
C ALA A 84 -14.63 -0.31 13.39
N ASP A 85 -14.79 -0.33 12.06
CA ASP A 85 -15.14 0.85 11.27
C ASP A 85 -16.06 0.44 10.11
N LYS A 86 -17.34 0.30 10.42
CA LYS A 86 -18.36 -0.10 9.43
C LYS A 86 -18.38 0.85 8.23
N ARG A 87 -18.15 2.14 8.44
CA ARG A 87 -18.22 3.15 7.37
C ARG A 87 -17.10 2.96 6.35
N ARG A 88 -15.86 2.79 6.80
CA ARG A 88 -14.69 2.65 5.91
C ARG A 88 -14.52 1.22 5.40
N ASN A 89 -14.89 0.20 6.18
CA ASN A 89 -14.64 -1.21 5.86
C ASN A 89 -15.86 -1.98 5.31
N GLN A 90 -17.02 -1.35 5.12
CA GLN A 90 -18.22 -2.01 4.56
C GLN A 90 -17.96 -2.70 3.21
N ASN A 91 -17.08 -2.14 2.39
CA ASN A 91 -16.75 -2.67 1.06
C ASN A 91 -15.63 -3.71 1.09
N GLY A 92 -15.09 -3.99 2.27
CA GLY A 92 -14.00 -4.91 2.53
C GLY A 92 -12.66 -4.22 2.77
N THR A 93 -11.63 -5.05 2.89
CA THR A 93 -10.22 -4.64 3.01
C THR A 93 -9.44 -5.13 1.79
N TYR A 94 -8.27 -4.56 1.48
CA TYR A 94 -7.49 -5.04 0.34
C TYR A 94 -7.03 -6.49 0.55
N PHE A 95 -6.60 -6.85 1.77
CA PHE A 95 -6.22 -8.23 2.08
C PHE A 95 -7.38 -9.21 1.90
N GLU A 96 -8.60 -8.84 2.32
CA GLU A 96 -9.81 -9.66 2.04
C GLU A 96 -10.00 -9.87 0.53
N ARG A 97 -9.85 -8.81 -0.29
CA ARG A 97 -10.00 -8.95 -1.75
C ARG A 97 -8.94 -9.88 -2.36
N MET A 98 -7.75 -9.96 -1.79
CA MET A 98 -6.70 -10.85 -2.26
C MET A 98 -6.94 -12.32 -1.86
N ILE A 99 -7.48 -12.59 -0.67
CA ILE A 99 -7.66 -13.97 -0.17
C ILE A 99 -9.09 -14.54 -0.38
N ALA A 100 -10.04 -13.69 -0.76
CA ALA A 100 -11.45 -14.04 -0.92
C ALA A 100 -12.09 -13.19 -2.04
N PHE A 101 -11.56 -13.32 -3.25
CA PHE A 101 -11.99 -12.58 -4.44
C PHE A 101 -13.25 -13.16 -5.07
N GLY A 102 -14.06 -12.27 -5.65
CA GLY A 102 -15.22 -12.61 -6.47
C GLY A 102 -16.43 -13.14 -5.67
N PRO A 103 -17.46 -13.59 -6.40
CA PRO A 103 -18.61 -14.24 -5.80
C PRO A 103 -18.23 -15.61 -5.22
N GLU A 104 -19.03 -16.07 -4.27
CA GLU A 104 -18.90 -17.42 -3.74
C GLU A 104 -19.28 -18.44 -4.82
N ARG A 105 -18.39 -19.42 -5.06
CA ARG A 105 -18.63 -20.50 -6.01
C ARG A 105 -19.19 -21.72 -5.27
N PRO A 106 -20.30 -22.33 -5.73
CA PRO A 106 -20.87 -23.52 -5.10
C PRO A 106 -19.83 -24.62 -4.90
N GLY A 107 -19.68 -25.09 -3.65
CA GLY A 107 -18.73 -26.15 -3.27
C GLY A 107 -17.25 -25.76 -3.27
N LEU A 108 -16.88 -24.54 -3.70
CA LEU A 108 -15.48 -24.10 -3.84
C LEU A 108 -15.15 -22.81 -3.07
N GLY A 109 -16.17 -22.09 -2.59
CA GLY A 109 -15.97 -20.82 -1.88
C GLY A 109 -15.45 -19.70 -2.79
N LYS A 110 -14.88 -18.67 -2.16
CA LYS A 110 -14.24 -17.54 -2.86
C LYS A 110 -12.81 -17.87 -3.28
N ILE A 111 -12.27 -17.10 -4.22
CA ILE A 111 -10.93 -17.33 -4.75
C ILE A 111 -9.88 -16.73 -3.81
N ASN A 112 -9.01 -17.57 -3.25
CA ASN A 112 -7.78 -17.11 -2.61
C ASN A 112 -6.69 -16.94 -3.67
N GLN A 113 -6.51 -15.71 -4.14
CA GLN A 113 -5.56 -15.40 -5.21
C GLN A 113 -4.12 -15.54 -4.73
N LEU A 114 -3.81 -15.18 -3.48
CA LEU A 114 -2.46 -15.34 -2.93
C LEU A 114 -2.06 -16.80 -2.85
N GLU A 115 -2.95 -17.67 -2.37
CA GLU A 115 -2.70 -19.13 -2.39
C GLU A 115 -2.50 -19.64 -3.82
N HIS A 116 -3.33 -19.19 -4.76
CA HIS A 116 -3.19 -19.58 -6.16
C HIS A 116 -1.85 -19.14 -6.77
N ILE A 117 -1.41 -17.91 -6.49
CA ILE A 117 -0.12 -17.37 -6.97
C ILE A 117 1.05 -18.19 -6.38
N ILE A 118 1.03 -18.43 -5.07
CA ILE A 118 2.10 -19.14 -4.37
C ILE A 118 2.18 -20.59 -4.85
N SER A 119 1.06 -21.31 -4.90
CA SER A 119 1.01 -22.69 -5.42
C SER A 119 1.42 -22.80 -6.89
N THR A 120 1.00 -21.84 -7.73
CA THR A 120 1.40 -21.78 -9.14
C THR A 120 2.92 -21.69 -9.29
N TYR A 121 3.57 -20.88 -8.46
CA TYR A 121 5.02 -20.75 -8.48
C TYR A 121 5.72 -21.96 -7.85
N LYS A 122 5.40 -22.28 -6.59
CA LYS A 122 6.13 -23.25 -5.76
C LYS A 122 5.85 -24.71 -6.12
N GLU A 123 4.59 -25.05 -6.38
CA GLU A 123 4.16 -26.44 -6.55
C GLU A 123 4.04 -26.82 -8.03
N ARG A 124 3.71 -25.84 -8.89
CA ARG A 124 3.56 -26.09 -10.34
C ARG A 124 4.78 -25.65 -11.16
N GLY A 125 5.73 -24.93 -10.56
CA GLY A 125 6.94 -24.43 -11.25
C GLY A 125 6.65 -23.40 -12.34
N ASN A 126 5.46 -22.79 -12.35
CA ASN A 126 5.10 -21.80 -13.36
C ASN A 126 5.49 -20.40 -12.89
N HIS A 127 6.59 -19.89 -13.42
CA HIS A 127 7.14 -18.58 -13.08
C HIS A 127 6.71 -17.46 -14.05
N ARG A 128 5.69 -17.71 -14.89
CA ARG A 128 5.18 -16.71 -15.83
C ARG A 128 4.65 -15.50 -15.06
N ARG A 129 5.26 -14.33 -15.26
CA ARG A 129 4.93 -13.07 -14.56
C ARG A 129 3.44 -12.70 -14.59
N SER A 130 2.75 -13.00 -15.69
CA SER A 130 1.31 -12.74 -15.80
C SER A 130 0.42 -13.66 -14.95
N ALA A 131 0.95 -14.77 -14.44
CA ALA A 131 0.24 -15.65 -13.51
C ALA A 131 0.39 -15.20 -12.04
N LEU A 132 1.31 -14.28 -11.75
CA LEU A 132 1.65 -13.85 -10.39
C LEU A 132 1.04 -12.48 -10.08
N GLN A 133 -0.28 -12.38 -10.24
CA GLN A 133 -1.04 -11.14 -10.11
C GLN A 133 -2.30 -11.37 -9.30
N ALA A 134 -2.63 -10.43 -8.41
CA ALA A 134 -3.87 -10.43 -7.63
C ALA A 134 -4.69 -9.19 -7.97
N SER A 135 -5.95 -9.42 -8.32
CA SER A 135 -6.94 -8.36 -8.55
C SER A 135 -7.63 -7.99 -7.24
N ILE A 136 -7.87 -6.70 -7.04
CA ILE A 136 -8.55 -6.18 -5.84
C ILE A 136 -9.83 -5.46 -6.25
N PHE A 137 -9.77 -4.71 -7.35
CA PHE A 137 -10.93 -4.15 -8.00
C PHE A 137 -11.75 -5.26 -8.69
N ASP A 138 -13.03 -5.35 -8.35
CA ASP A 138 -13.97 -6.28 -8.96
C ASP A 138 -15.03 -5.46 -9.73
N PRO A 139 -15.00 -5.39 -11.08
CA PRO A 139 -15.96 -4.60 -11.84
C PRO A 139 -17.42 -4.91 -11.52
N ALA A 140 -17.77 -6.17 -11.22
CA ALA A 140 -19.15 -6.56 -10.92
C ALA A 140 -19.66 -5.96 -9.59
N LYS A 141 -18.75 -5.59 -8.69
CA LYS A 141 -19.05 -4.98 -7.38
C LYS A 141 -18.67 -3.50 -7.32
N ASP A 142 -17.62 -3.12 -8.03
CA ASP A 142 -16.87 -1.90 -7.83
C ASP A 142 -17.12 -0.81 -8.90
N HIS A 143 -17.63 -1.17 -10.08
CA HIS A 143 -18.15 -0.19 -11.05
C HIS A 143 -19.61 0.17 -10.76
N THR A 144 -19.83 1.11 -9.86
CA THR A 144 -21.15 1.71 -9.59
C THR A 144 -21.19 3.16 -10.07
N HIS A 145 -22.38 3.75 -10.17
CA HIS A 145 -22.56 5.15 -10.57
C HIS A 145 -22.24 6.18 -9.47
N GLN A 146 -21.54 5.79 -8.40
CA GLN A 146 -21.19 6.70 -7.32
C GLN A 146 -20.16 7.72 -7.80
N ARG A 147 -20.41 9.01 -7.53
CA ARG A 147 -19.53 10.13 -7.93
C ARG A 147 -18.13 10.05 -7.30
N GLN A 148 -18.04 9.47 -6.10
CA GLN A 148 -16.80 9.27 -5.37
C GLN A 148 -16.85 7.89 -4.73
N ARG A 149 -15.85 7.06 -5.01
CA ARG A 149 -15.71 5.74 -4.40
C ARG A 149 -14.41 5.70 -3.62
N GLY A 150 -14.52 5.55 -2.29
CA GLY A 150 -13.35 5.52 -1.41
C GLY A 150 -12.56 4.20 -1.43
N PHE A 151 -13.18 3.09 -1.86
CA PHE A 151 -12.58 1.76 -1.90
C PHE A 151 -13.18 0.88 -3.01
N PRO A 152 -12.37 0.04 -3.70
CA PRO A 152 -10.93 -0.09 -3.55
C PRO A 152 -10.18 0.89 -4.47
N CYS A 153 -9.25 1.66 -3.92
CA CYS A 153 -8.38 2.50 -4.74
C CYS A 153 -7.12 1.77 -5.24
N LEU A 154 -6.63 0.76 -4.51
CA LEU A 154 -5.67 -0.23 -5.01
C LEU A 154 -6.43 -1.22 -5.88
N HIS A 155 -6.09 -1.33 -7.15
CA HIS A 155 -6.83 -2.14 -8.11
C HIS A 155 -6.20 -3.51 -8.33
N GLN A 156 -4.88 -3.58 -8.36
CA GLN A 156 -4.13 -4.81 -8.58
C GLN A 156 -2.75 -4.74 -7.93
N VAL A 157 -2.21 -5.91 -7.62
CA VAL A 157 -0.83 -6.11 -7.20
C VAL A 157 -0.21 -7.19 -8.07
N SER A 158 1.02 -6.97 -8.54
CA SER A 158 1.81 -7.99 -9.23
C SER A 158 3.10 -8.31 -8.48
N PHE A 159 3.53 -9.56 -8.60
CA PHE A 159 4.77 -10.07 -8.03
C PHE A 159 5.66 -10.54 -9.18
N VAL A 160 6.82 -9.92 -9.32
CA VAL A 160 7.73 -10.17 -10.44
C VAL A 160 9.02 -10.77 -9.91
N PRO A 161 9.27 -12.08 -10.16
CA PRO A 161 10.56 -12.68 -9.91
C PRO A 161 11.63 -11.96 -10.75
N LEU A 162 12.68 -11.55 -10.06
CA LEU A 162 13.88 -10.93 -10.62
C LEU A 162 15.01 -11.96 -10.63
N GLU A 163 16.16 -11.53 -11.13
CA GLU A 163 17.41 -12.29 -11.06
C GLU A 163 17.87 -12.45 -9.58
N ASP A 164 18.84 -13.33 -9.34
CA ASP A 164 19.46 -13.57 -8.02
C ASP A 164 18.48 -13.93 -6.90
N GLY A 165 17.36 -14.54 -7.23
CA GLY A 165 16.36 -14.93 -6.25
C GLY A 165 15.65 -13.75 -5.60
N LYS A 166 15.56 -12.61 -6.29
CA LYS A 166 14.85 -11.43 -5.81
C LYS A 166 13.41 -11.37 -6.32
N LEU A 167 12.59 -10.54 -5.68
CA LEU A 167 11.20 -10.26 -6.03
C LEU A 167 10.95 -8.75 -6.05
N ALA A 168 10.21 -8.28 -7.04
CA ALA A 168 9.57 -6.97 -7.02
C ALA A 168 8.08 -7.11 -6.74
N VAL A 169 7.52 -6.21 -5.93
CA VAL A 169 6.07 -6.03 -5.75
C VAL A 169 5.64 -4.73 -6.41
N THR A 170 4.58 -4.75 -7.21
CA THR A 170 4.02 -3.55 -7.84
C THR A 170 2.54 -3.41 -7.55
N GLY A 171 2.14 -2.33 -6.89
CA GLY A 171 0.73 -1.96 -6.67
C GLY A 171 0.29 -0.88 -7.66
N PHE A 172 -0.90 -1.05 -8.26
CA PHE A 172 -1.52 -0.03 -9.10
C PHE A 172 -2.77 0.56 -8.43
N TYR A 173 -2.77 1.87 -8.24
CA TYR A 173 -3.86 2.64 -7.66
C TYR A 173 -4.52 3.52 -8.72
N ALA A 174 -5.85 3.51 -8.81
CA ALA A 174 -6.54 4.50 -9.65
C ALA A 174 -6.42 5.91 -9.07
N THR A 175 -6.66 6.05 -7.77
CA THR A 175 -6.47 7.31 -7.04
C THR A 175 -5.72 7.03 -5.74
N GLN A 176 -4.68 7.80 -5.44
CA GLN A 176 -3.98 7.73 -4.16
C GLN A 176 -3.98 9.10 -3.49
N TYR A 177 -4.27 9.11 -2.19
CA TYR A 177 -4.18 10.31 -1.36
C TYR A 177 -2.83 10.35 -0.64
N LEU A 178 -2.00 11.32 -0.99
CA LEU A 178 -0.60 11.41 -0.57
C LEU A 178 -0.48 11.59 0.94
N PHE A 179 -1.23 12.53 1.51
CA PHE A 179 -1.15 12.81 2.94
C PHE A 179 -1.74 11.66 3.79
N GLU A 180 -2.97 11.23 3.49
CA GLU A 180 -3.75 10.36 4.37
C GLU A 180 -3.45 8.87 4.22
N LYS A 181 -2.90 8.43 3.08
CA LYS A 181 -2.85 7.01 2.71
C LYS A 181 -1.49 6.55 2.17
N ALA A 182 -0.76 7.38 1.42
CA ALA A 182 0.39 6.89 0.65
C ALA A 182 1.46 6.20 1.50
N TYR A 183 1.89 6.81 2.61
CA TYR A 183 2.92 6.20 3.46
C TYR A 183 2.49 4.83 4.02
N GLY A 184 1.26 4.74 4.54
CA GLY A 184 0.70 3.48 5.01
C GLY A 184 0.50 2.45 3.90
N ASN A 185 0.13 2.90 2.70
CA ASN A 185 0.02 2.03 1.52
C ASN A 185 1.38 1.45 1.12
N TYR A 186 2.45 2.24 1.17
CA TYR A 186 3.81 1.77 0.89
C TYR A 186 4.25 0.72 1.90
N LEU A 187 4.03 0.96 3.20
CA LEU A 187 4.31 -0.03 4.24
C LEU A 187 3.51 -1.32 4.04
N GLY A 188 2.22 -1.20 3.70
CA GLY A 188 1.35 -2.35 3.48
C GLY A 188 1.75 -3.19 2.25
N LEU A 189 2.08 -2.54 1.14
CA LEU A 189 2.62 -3.19 -0.06
C LEU A 189 3.97 -3.84 0.20
N HIS A 190 4.82 -3.18 0.99
CA HIS A 190 6.10 -3.74 1.40
C HIS A 190 5.89 -5.01 2.21
N ASP A 191 5.03 -4.97 3.23
CA ASP A 191 4.77 -6.12 4.10
C ASP A 191 4.13 -7.29 3.33
N LEU A 192 3.24 -6.98 2.38
CA LEU A 192 2.70 -7.96 1.42
C LEU A 192 3.80 -8.57 0.54
N GLY A 193 4.65 -7.72 -0.03
CA GLY A 193 5.77 -8.13 -0.88
C GLY A 193 6.73 -9.05 -0.14
N ARG A 194 7.03 -8.75 1.13
CA ARG A 194 7.86 -9.61 1.99
C ARG A 194 7.23 -10.95 2.27
N PHE A 195 5.93 -10.98 2.54
CA PHE A 195 5.20 -12.23 2.73
C PHE A 195 5.29 -13.10 1.48
N VAL A 196 4.98 -12.55 0.31
CA VAL A 196 5.05 -13.32 -0.93
C VAL A 196 6.49 -13.72 -1.25
N ALA A 197 7.47 -12.83 -1.08
CA ALA A 197 8.87 -13.17 -1.27
C ALA A 197 9.30 -14.36 -0.40
N TYR A 198 8.95 -14.34 0.89
CA TYR A 198 9.20 -15.45 1.82
C TYR A 198 8.56 -16.76 1.33
N GLU A 199 7.28 -16.74 0.97
CA GLU A 199 6.58 -17.95 0.51
C GLU A 199 7.12 -18.50 -0.83
N LEU A 200 7.80 -17.66 -1.62
CA LEU A 200 8.41 -18.03 -2.88
C LEU A 200 9.90 -18.41 -2.78
N ASP A 201 10.48 -18.44 -1.57
CA ASP A 201 11.93 -18.54 -1.32
C ASP A 201 12.74 -17.46 -2.07
N ARG A 202 12.28 -16.22 -1.98
CA ARG A 202 12.88 -15.04 -2.60
C ARG A 202 13.10 -13.93 -1.59
N GLU A 203 13.97 -13.01 -1.93
CA GLU A 203 14.16 -11.76 -1.19
C GLU A 203 13.39 -10.62 -1.86
N LEU A 204 12.66 -9.82 -1.09
CA LEU A 204 12.04 -8.61 -1.62
C LEU A 204 13.13 -7.57 -1.92
N ALA A 205 13.25 -7.13 -3.17
CA ALA A 205 14.27 -6.17 -3.59
C ALA A 205 13.70 -4.81 -4.02
N GLU A 206 12.46 -4.79 -4.52
CA GLU A 206 11.85 -3.57 -5.06
C GLU A 206 10.37 -3.50 -4.71
N LEU A 207 9.92 -2.31 -4.33
CA LEU A 207 8.52 -1.95 -4.22
C LEU A 207 8.21 -0.84 -5.22
N ASN A 208 7.17 -1.05 -6.03
CA ASN A 208 6.65 -0.06 -6.95
C ASN A 208 5.21 0.29 -6.58
N CYS A 209 4.91 1.58 -6.56
CA CYS A 209 3.56 2.10 -6.48
C CYS A 209 3.30 3.00 -7.69
N ILE A 210 2.32 2.61 -8.49
CA ILE A 210 1.85 3.39 -9.64
C ILE A 210 0.47 3.94 -9.27
N ALA A 211 0.32 5.26 -9.19
CA ALA A 211 -0.97 5.91 -9.02
C ALA A 211 -1.34 6.62 -10.32
N SER A 212 -2.49 6.28 -10.90
CA SER A 212 -3.00 6.98 -12.08
C SER A 212 -3.28 8.44 -11.74
N VAL A 213 -3.86 8.73 -10.58
CA VAL A 213 -3.98 10.08 -10.02
C VAL A 213 -3.51 10.06 -8.57
N ALA A 214 -2.50 10.86 -8.23
CA ALA A 214 -2.06 11.08 -6.87
C ALA A 214 -2.51 12.47 -6.41
N LYS A 215 -3.49 12.51 -5.52
CA LYS A 215 -4.02 13.74 -4.94
C LYS A 215 -3.29 14.08 -3.66
N ARG A 216 -3.05 15.36 -3.40
CA ARG A 216 -2.43 15.81 -2.15
C ARG A 216 -3.15 15.28 -0.91
N GLY A 217 -4.48 15.25 -0.95
CA GLY A 217 -5.34 15.08 0.22
C GLY A 217 -5.92 16.41 0.69
N ASP A 218 -6.51 16.41 1.87
CA ASP A 218 -7.13 17.59 2.50
C ASP A 218 -6.45 18.06 3.82
N PRO A 219 -5.11 18.10 3.92
CA PRO A 219 -4.46 18.76 5.04
C PRO A 219 -4.54 20.29 4.93
N THR A 220 -4.64 20.96 6.07
CA THR A 220 -4.54 22.43 6.11
C THR A 220 -3.13 22.88 5.71
N LYS A 221 -3.00 24.05 5.07
CA LYS A 221 -1.70 24.61 4.66
C LYS A 221 -0.70 24.69 5.83
N GLY A 222 -1.16 25.19 6.99
CA GLY A 222 -0.31 25.29 8.19
C GLY A 222 0.16 23.93 8.70
N ARG A 223 -0.66 22.88 8.58
CA ARG A 223 -0.27 21.52 8.98
C ARG A 223 0.78 20.93 8.05
N LEU A 224 0.61 21.10 6.74
CA LEU A 224 1.64 20.68 5.78
C LEU A 224 2.96 21.42 6.02
N ALA A 225 2.90 22.73 6.26
CA ALA A 225 4.10 23.53 6.54
C ALA A 225 4.82 23.05 7.81
N ASN A 226 4.08 22.80 8.89
CA ASN A 226 4.64 22.30 10.14
C ASN A 226 5.25 20.90 9.98
N LEU A 227 4.54 19.99 9.32
CA LEU A 227 5.06 18.66 9.04
C LEU A 227 6.32 18.74 8.17
N ALA A 228 6.32 19.55 7.12
CA ALA A 228 7.50 19.72 6.27
C ALA A 228 8.70 20.28 7.05
N ALA A 229 8.50 21.24 7.95
CA ALA A 229 9.57 21.78 8.81
C ALA A 229 10.12 20.72 9.78
N GLU A 230 9.25 19.93 10.41
CA GLU A 230 9.64 18.82 11.29
C GLU A 230 10.43 17.75 10.52
N LEU A 231 9.97 17.37 9.32
CA LEU A 231 10.66 16.40 8.46
C LEU A 231 12.03 16.89 8.00
N ARG A 232 12.18 18.15 7.58
CA ARG A 232 13.49 18.74 7.23
C ARG A 232 14.47 18.67 8.40
N THR A 233 13.98 18.93 9.61
CA THR A 233 14.78 18.85 10.83
C THR A 233 15.26 17.42 11.09
N ILE A 234 14.37 16.43 10.94
CA ILE A 234 14.71 15.01 11.08
C ILE A 234 15.74 14.57 10.03
N LEU A 235 15.60 15.05 8.79
CA LEU A 235 16.50 14.73 7.68
C LEU A 235 17.84 15.50 7.74
N GLY A 236 18.01 16.43 8.68
CA GLY A 236 19.21 17.27 8.77
C GLY A 236 19.37 18.26 7.60
N GLU A 237 18.28 18.59 6.91
CA GLU A 237 18.30 19.57 5.82
C GLU A 237 18.37 21.01 6.39
N PRO A 238 19.29 21.88 5.92
CA PRO A 238 19.35 23.25 6.37
C PRO A 238 18.04 23.99 6.05
N GLY A 239 17.48 24.67 7.05
CA GLY A 239 16.21 25.38 6.92
C GLY A 239 16.23 26.38 5.77
N GLY A 240 15.37 26.17 4.77
CA GLY A 240 15.26 27.04 3.61
C GLY A 240 14.94 28.47 4.00
N GLY A 241 15.94 29.34 3.89
CA GLY A 241 15.73 30.78 3.73
C GLY A 241 14.95 31.04 2.45
N ALA A 242 14.16 32.12 2.44
CA ALA A 242 13.41 32.57 1.28
C ALA A 242 14.32 32.66 0.03
N PRO A 243 13.81 32.38 -1.17
CA PRO A 243 14.59 32.58 -2.38
C PRO A 243 14.93 34.06 -2.51
N ASP A 244 16.23 34.37 -2.54
CA ASP A 244 16.72 35.68 -2.95
C ASP A 244 16.16 35.98 -4.34
N ARG A 245 15.58 37.17 -4.46
CA ARG A 245 15.17 37.73 -5.75
C ARG A 245 16.45 38.13 -6.47
N GLU A 246 17.01 37.25 -7.28
CA GLU A 246 17.92 37.68 -8.33
C GLU A 246 17.08 38.28 -9.47
N GLU A 247 17.13 39.61 -9.55
CA GLU A 247 16.83 40.35 -10.77
C GLU A 247 17.76 39.86 -11.88
N VAL A 248 17.18 39.46 -13.01
CA VAL A 248 17.91 39.33 -14.27
C VAL A 248 17.34 40.37 -15.22
N THR A 249 18.12 41.43 -15.43
CA THR A 249 18.10 42.27 -16.64
C THR A 249 18.47 41.47 -17.87
#